data_AF-A0A939U6B2-F1
#
_entry.id   AF-A0A939U6B2-F1
#
_cell.length_a   1.000
_cell.length_b   1.000
_cell.length_c   1.000
_cell.angle_alpha   90.00
_cell.angle_beta   90.00
_cell.angle_gamma   90.00
#
_symmetry.space_group_name_H-M   'P 1'
#
loop_
_entity.id
_entity.type
_entity.pdbx_description
1 polymer ?
#
loop_
_entity_poly.entity_id
_entity_poly.type
_entity_poly.pdbx_seq_one_letter_code
_entity_poly.pdbx_strand_id
1 'polypeptide(L)'
;MKKIFLFLSPFCIAACSSFFQNDDIPFYEKAYALPIEAREWAATAPLKDLCQGTKNWRHEHIREAALNEIKARDIDTRQCYYTGMELTP
;
A
#
# COMPACT_ATOMS: atom_id res chain seq x y z
N MET A 1 45.96 -36.17 -1.42
CA MET A 1 45.92 -35.16 -0.35
C MET A 1 45.36 -33.86 -0.90
N LYS A 2 44.39 -33.24 -0.20
CA LYS A 2 43.94 -31.83 -0.27
C LYS A 2 43.40 -31.32 -1.62
N LYS A 3 42.30 -30.57 -1.73
CA LYS A 3 41.29 -30.03 -0.80
C LYS A 3 40.10 -29.63 -1.69
N ILE A 4 38.89 -29.98 -1.27
CA ILE A 4 37.63 -29.50 -1.86
C ILE A 4 37.52 -28.00 -1.56
N PHE A 5 37.41 -27.17 -2.60
CA PHE A 5 37.10 -25.75 -2.47
C PHE A 5 35.59 -25.56 -2.70
N LEU A 6 34.85 -25.61 -1.60
CA LEU A 6 33.45 -25.17 -1.54
C LEU A 6 33.44 -23.64 -1.57
N PHE A 7 33.20 -23.05 -2.74
CA PHE A 7 32.86 -21.64 -2.84
C PHE A 7 31.38 -21.47 -2.46
N LEU A 8 31.15 -21.16 -1.18
CA LEU A 8 29.89 -20.59 -0.71
C LEU A 8 29.70 -19.24 -1.40
N SER A 9 28.77 -19.16 -2.35
CA SER A 9 28.26 -17.88 -2.85
C SER A 9 27.38 -17.26 -1.76
N PRO A 10 27.70 -16.05 -1.25
CA PRO A 10 26.81 -15.37 -0.33
C PRO A 10 25.57 -14.92 -1.09
N PHE A 11 24.43 -15.44 -0.65
CA PHE A 11 23.10 -14.97 -0.99
C PHE A 11 23.01 -13.50 -0.51
N CYS A 12 23.19 -12.54 -1.42
CA CYS A 12 22.99 -11.13 -1.13
C CYS A 12 21.48 -10.87 -0.95
N ILE A 13 20.98 -11.13 0.26
CA ILE A 13 19.67 -10.68 0.70
C ILE A 13 19.80 -9.16 0.87
N ALA A 14 19.49 -8.42 -0.19
CA ALA A 14 19.20 -7.01 -0.10
C ALA A 14 17.87 -6.84 0.66
N ALA A 15 17.91 -6.99 1.97
CA ALA A 15 16.88 -6.48 2.86
C ALA A 15 17.00 -4.95 2.82
N CYS A 16 16.30 -4.32 1.89
CA CYS A 16 16.05 -2.88 1.95
C CYS A 16 15.23 -2.66 3.21
N SER A 17 15.92 -2.21 4.25
CA SER A 17 15.44 -1.88 5.57
C SER A 17 14.23 -0.96 5.48
N SER A 18 13.12 -1.47 5.99
CA SER A 18 11.87 -0.79 6.32
C SER A 18 12.15 0.61 6.87
N PHE A 19 11.92 1.62 6.03
CA PHE A 19 11.87 3.00 6.49
C PHE A 19 10.67 3.13 7.44
N PHE A 20 11.00 3.27 8.72
CA PHE A 20 10.17 3.74 9.83
C PHE A 20 8.74 4.14 9.44
N GLN A 21 7.76 3.35 9.85
CA GLN A 21 6.41 3.85 10.03
C GLN A 21 5.98 3.52 11.45
N ASN A 22 5.49 4.52 12.18
CA ASN A 22 4.69 4.31 13.37
C ASN A 22 3.54 3.38 12.97
N ASP A 23 3.67 2.08 13.27
CA ASP A 23 2.71 1.04 12.88
C ASP A 23 1.36 1.16 13.61
N ASP A 24 1.23 2.13 14.52
CA ASP A 24 -0.03 2.36 15.24
C ASP A 24 -1.10 3.04 14.38
N ILE A 25 -0.71 3.72 13.29
CA ILE A 25 -1.64 4.47 12.45
C ILE A 25 -1.75 3.79 11.08
N PRO A 26 -2.96 3.34 10.66
CA PRO A 26 -3.16 2.76 9.34
C PRO A 26 -2.70 3.71 8.24
N PHE A 27 -2.13 3.17 7.15
CA PHE A 27 -1.53 4.01 6.11
C PHE A 27 -2.49 5.06 5.55
N TYR A 28 -3.75 4.71 5.35
CA TYR A 28 -4.78 5.60 4.83
C TYR A 28 -5.11 6.78 5.78
N GLU A 29 -4.63 6.76 7.03
CA GLU A 29 -4.75 7.86 8.00
C GLU A 29 -3.51 8.74 8.06
N LYS A 30 -2.52 8.44 7.21
CA LYS A 30 -1.41 9.30 6.80
C LYS A 30 -1.85 10.76 6.67
N ALA A 31 -1.42 11.66 7.57
CA ALA A 31 -1.55 13.10 7.37
C ALA A 31 -0.82 13.57 6.10
N TYR A 32 0.19 12.80 5.68
CA TYR A 32 0.96 12.98 4.46
C TYR A 32 1.37 11.61 3.90
N ALA A 33 1.50 11.53 2.58
CA ALA A 33 2.11 10.40 1.87
C ALA A 33 2.69 10.89 0.54
N LEU A 34 3.87 10.40 0.15
CA LEU A 34 4.38 10.65 -1.20
C LEU A 34 3.51 9.91 -2.24
N PRO A 35 3.40 10.42 -3.48
CA PRO A 35 2.64 9.74 -4.54
C PRO A 35 3.07 8.29 -4.77
N ILE A 36 4.38 8.01 -4.71
CA ILE A 36 4.92 6.66 -4.90
C ILE A 36 4.50 5.74 -3.74
N GLU A 37 4.67 6.20 -2.50
CA GLU A 37 4.29 5.43 -1.31
C GLU A 37 2.79 5.10 -1.30
N ALA A 38 1.95 6.07 -1.65
CA ALA A 38 0.50 5.87 -1.71
C ALA A 38 0.12 4.83 -2.76
N ARG A 39 0.79 4.82 -3.91
CA ARG A 39 0.59 3.81 -4.96
C ARG A 39 1.03 2.42 -4.51
N GLU A 40 2.19 2.30 -3.90
CA GLU A 40 2.72 1.02 -3.40
C GLU A 40 1.83 0.44 -2.31
N TRP A 41 1.34 1.28 -1.39
CA TRP A 41 0.33 0.89 -0.42
C TRP A 41 -0.94 0.39 -1.11
N ALA A 42 -1.54 1.18 -2.01
CA ALA A 42 -2.80 0.81 -2.66
C ALA A 42 -2.68 -0.52 -3.43
N ALA A 43 -1.56 -0.74 -4.12
CA ALA A 43 -1.25 -1.96 -4.87
C ALA A 43 -1.26 -3.25 -4.02
N THR A 44 -1.18 -3.15 -2.70
CA THR A 44 -1.20 -4.30 -1.78
C THR A 44 -2.35 -4.24 -0.76
N ALA A 45 -3.03 -3.10 -0.63
CA ALA A 45 -4.06 -2.89 0.35
C ALA A 45 -5.31 -3.77 0.10
N PRO A 46 -5.93 -4.31 1.17
CA PRO A 46 -7.20 -5.00 1.06
C PRO A 46 -8.33 -4.02 0.74
N LEU A 47 -9.45 -4.51 0.18
CA LEU A 47 -10.59 -3.68 -0.21
C LEU A 47 -11.08 -2.78 0.92
N LYS A 48 -11.17 -3.30 2.15
CA LYS A 48 -11.60 -2.54 3.33
C LYS A 48 -10.79 -1.24 3.52
N ASP A 49 -9.48 -1.32 3.33
CA ASP A 49 -8.57 -0.19 3.54
C ASP A 49 -8.57 0.74 2.34
N LEU A 50 -8.69 0.19 1.12
CA LEU A 50 -8.92 0.98 -0.09
C LEU A 50 -10.19 1.83 0.07
N CYS A 51 -11.30 1.26 0.55
CA CYS A 51 -12.53 2.01 0.84
C CYS A 51 -12.33 3.11 1.89
N GLN A 52 -11.44 2.94 2.87
CA GLN A 52 -11.12 4.01 3.83
C GLN A 52 -10.25 5.10 3.19
N GLY A 53 -9.38 4.72 2.26
CA GLY A 53 -8.52 5.62 1.50
C GLY A 53 -9.31 6.56 0.59
N THR A 54 -10.44 6.12 0.02
CA THR A 54 -11.25 6.94 -0.91
C THR A 54 -12.00 8.11 -0.25
N LYS A 55 -12.00 8.21 1.08
CA LYS A 55 -12.72 9.27 1.81
C LYS A 55 -12.14 10.66 1.51
N ASN A 56 -13.02 11.65 1.37
CA ASN A 56 -12.64 13.01 0.92
C ASN A 56 -11.71 13.76 1.86
N TRP A 57 -11.69 13.40 3.15
CA TRP A 57 -10.78 13.99 4.15
C TRP A 57 -9.43 13.28 4.24
N ARG A 58 -9.17 12.25 3.41
CA ARG A 58 -7.84 11.65 3.32
C ARG A 58 -6.92 12.53 2.48
N HIS A 59 -5.62 12.37 2.72
CA HIS A 59 -4.60 13.04 1.92
C HIS A 59 -4.80 12.72 0.43
N GLU A 60 -4.64 13.72 -0.43
CA GLU A 60 -4.95 13.65 -1.86
C GLU A 60 -4.34 12.42 -2.54
N HIS A 61 -3.03 12.20 -2.37
CA HIS A 61 -2.34 11.07 -2.98
C HIS A 61 -2.83 9.70 -2.50
N ILE A 62 -3.26 9.59 -1.23
CA ILE A 62 -3.84 8.36 -0.68
C ILE A 62 -5.19 8.10 -1.35
N ARG A 63 -6.03 9.14 -1.42
CA ARG A 63 -7.36 9.07 -2.03
C ARG A 63 -7.29 8.68 -3.49
N GLU A 64 -6.42 9.32 -4.25
CA GLU A 64 -6.21 9.04 -5.67
C GLU A 64 -5.66 7.64 -5.90
N ALA A 65 -4.65 7.20 -5.12
CA ALA A 65 -4.11 5.86 -5.25
C ALA A 65 -5.17 4.78 -4.97
N ALA A 66 -6.00 4.97 -3.94
CA ALA A 66 -7.09 4.05 -3.63
C ALA A 66 -8.15 3.98 -4.74
N LEU A 67 -8.60 5.13 -5.24
CA LEU A 67 -9.59 5.20 -6.35
C LEU A 67 -9.05 4.56 -7.63
N ASN A 68 -7.79 4.85 -7.97
CA ASN A 68 -7.14 4.28 -9.16
C ASN A 68 -7.00 2.77 -9.05
N GLU A 69 -6.62 2.25 -7.88
CA GLU A 69 -6.47 0.82 -7.68
C GLU A 69 -7.80 0.08 -7.73
N ILE A 70 -8.83 0.61 -7.09
CA ILE A 70 -10.20 0.08 -7.17
C ILE A 70 -10.65 -0.02 -8.63
N LYS A 71 -10.44 1.05 -9.41
CA LYS A 71 -10.78 1.10 -10.82
C LYS A 71 -9.94 0.12 -11.65
N ALA A 72 -8.63 0.01 -11.37
CA ALA A 72 -7.72 -0.87 -12.10
C ALA A 72 -8.04 -2.35 -11.88
N ARG A 73 -8.51 -2.71 -10.68
CA ARG A 73 -8.90 -4.07 -10.32
C ARG A 73 -10.37 -4.41 -10.63
N ASP A 74 -11.14 -3.45 -11.17
CA ASP A 74 -12.59 -3.56 -11.40
C ASP A 74 -13.35 -4.06 -10.16
N ILE A 75 -12.99 -3.54 -8.98
CA ILE A 75 -13.59 -3.99 -7.72
C ILE A 75 -14.98 -3.39 -7.55
N ASP A 76 -15.94 -4.24 -7.20
CA ASP A 76 -17.27 -3.84 -6.80
C ASP A 76 -17.24 -3.00 -5.51
N THR A 77 -17.40 -1.69 -5.66
CA THR A 77 -17.36 -0.71 -4.57
C THR A 77 -18.64 -0.67 -3.74
N ARG A 78 -19.67 -1.50 -4.04
CA ARG A 78 -20.89 -1.58 -3.23
C ARG A 78 -20.60 -1.78 -1.74
N GLN A 79 -19.53 -2.52 -1.41
CA GLN A 79 -19.09 -2.72 -0.03
C GLN A 79 -18.49 -1.46 0.62
N CYS A 80 -17.92 -0.55 -0.17
CA CYS A 80 -17.38 0.71 0.32
C CYS A 80 -18.48 1.71 0.73
N TYR A 81 -19.69 1.63 0.15
CA TYR A 81 -20.81 2.54 0.49
C TYR A 81 -21.27 2.40 1.95
N TYR A 82 -21.14 1.22 2.55
CA TYR A 82 -21.46 1.01 3.97
C TYR A 82 -20.50 1.73 4.93
N THR A 83 -19.39 2.28 4.42
CA THR A 83 -18.38 2.98 5.21
C THR A 83 -18.47 4.51 5.12
N GLY A 84 -19.51 5.04 4.46
CA GLY A 84 -19.78 6.48 4.36
C GLY A 84 -19.04 7.19 3.22
N MET A 85 -18.83 6.54 2.07
CA MET A 85 -18.35 7.24 0.88
C MET A 85 -19.46 8.15 0.33
N GLU A 86 -19.23 9.46 0.36
CA GLU A 86 -19.84 10.39 -0.60
C GLU A 86 -19.09 10.26 -1.92
N LEU A 87 -19.39 9.21 -2.69
CA LEU A 87 -19.07 9.22 -4.11
C LEU A 87 -19.98 10.29 -4.72
N THR A 88 -19.39 11.42 -5.07
CA THR A 88 -20.05 12.37 -5.98
C THR A 88 -20.35 11.60 -7.27
N PRO A 89 -21.58 11.69 -7.82
CA PRO A 89 -22.00 10.92 -8.99
C PRO A 89 -21.11 11.14 -10.21
#